data_AF-A0A3D1ZIR7-F1
#
_entry.id   AF-A0A3D1ZIR7-F1
#
_cell.length_a   1.000
_cell.length_b   1.000
_cell.length_c   1.000
_cell.angle_alpha   90.00
_cell.angle_beta   90.00
_cell.angle_gamma   90.00
#
_symmetry.space_group_name_H-M   'P 1'
#
loop_
_entity.id
_entity.type
_entity.pdbx_description
1 polymer ?
#
loop_
_entity_poly.entity_id
_entity_poly.type
_entity_poly.pdbx_seq_one_letter_code
_entity_poly.pdbx_strand_id
1 'polypeptide(L)' 'MQKEPNYLGTTVVKIGGSTLGEHDTTLHDLVALQKEGASPVVVHGGGKIIS' A
#
# COMPACT_ATOMS: atom_id res chain seq x y z
N MET A 1 12.17 -14.98 18.89
CA MET A 1 12.93 -14.71 17.66
C MET A 1 11.93 -14.23 16.63
N GLN A 2 11.87 -12.92 16.38
CA GLN A 2 11.01 -12.40 15.31
C GLN A 2 11.67 -12.82 13.99
N LYS A 3 10.89 -13.45 13.11
CA LYS A 3 11.37 -13.89 11.80
C LYS A 3 11.37 -12.65 10.90
N GLU A 4 12.53 -12.24 10.42
CA GLU A 4 12.64 -11.17 9.44
C GLU A 4 11.68 -11.45 8.27
N PRO A 5 10.79 -10.52 7.92
CA PRO A 5 9.90 -10.72 6.79
C PRO A 5 10.74 -10.77 5.51
N ASN A 6 10.79 -11.94 4.89
CA ASN A 6 11.53 -12.15 3.65
C ASN A 6 10.60 -11.85 2.47
N TYR A 7 10.56 -10.58 2.06
CA TYR A 7 9.84 -10.14 0.87
C TYR A 7 10.60 -10.58 -0.38
N LEU A 8 10.45 -11.85 -0.77
CA LEU A 8 10.99 -12.37 -2.02
C LEU A 8 10.11 -11.91 -3.19
N GLY A 9 10.64 -10.99 -4.00
CA GLY A 9 9.98 -10.49 -5.22
C GLY A 9 9.25 -9.16 -5.04
N THR A 10 8.59 -8.71 -6.11
CA THR A 10 7.89 -7.41 -6.12
C THR A 10 6.47 -7.55 -5.57
N THR A 11 6.17 -6.84 -4.49
CA THR A 11 4.80 -6.71 -3.96
C THR A 11 4.08 -5.58 -4.68
N VAL A 12 2.94 -5.87 -5.31
CA VAL A 12 2.09 -4.85 -5.96
C VAL A 12 0.82 -4.66 -5.13
N VAL A 13 0.53 -3.42 -4.73
CA VAL A 13 -0.65 -3.07 -3.93
C VAL A 13 -1.59 -2.23 -4.77
N LYS A 14 -2.80 -2.75 -5.05
CA LYS A 14 -3.85 -2.02 -5.76
C LYS A 14 -4.81 -1.37 -4.78
N ILE A 15 -4.94 -0.04 -4.87
CA ILE A 15 -5.88 0.77 -4.10
C ILE A 15 -7.06 1.18 -4.99
N GLY A 16 -8.29 0.97 -4.53
CA GLY A 16 -9.50 1.45 -5.19
C GLY A 16 -9.55 2.98 -5.24
N GLY A 17 -9.98 3.56 -6.37
CA GLY A 17 -10.01 5.03 -6.53
C GLY A 17 -11.08 5.76 -5.71
N SER A 18 -12.08 5.05 -5.21
CA SER A 18 -13.06 5.56 -4.24
C SER A 18 -12.57 5.47 -2.80
N THR A 19 -11.59 4.59 -2.54
CA THR A 19 -11.04 4.31 -1.21
C THR A 19 -9.94 5.30 -0.83
N LEU A 20 -9.11 5.72 -1.80
CA LEU A 20 -8.03 6.67 -1.56
C LEU A 20 -8.58 8.08 -1.26
N GLY A 21 -8.69 8.44 0.02
CA GLY A 21 -9.24 9.71 0.50
C GLY A 21 -8.85 10.03 1.95
N GLU A 22 -9.38 11.12 2.49
CA GLU A 22 -8.93 11.69 3.78
C GLU A 22 -9.07 10.78 5.01
N HIS A 23 -9.98 9.81 4.96
CA HIS A 23 -10.22 8.87 6.06
C HIS A 23 -9.54 7.51 5.86
N ASP A 24 -8.73 7.36 4.81
CA ASP A 24 -8.07 6.10 4.47
C ASP A 24 -6.77 5.91 5.25
N THR A 25 -6.53 4.69 5.72
CA THR A 25 -5.30 4.31 6.44
C THR A 25 -4.27 3.62 5.55
N THR A 26 -4.59 3.33 4.28
CA THR A 26 -3.76 2.51 3.39
C THR A 26 -2.36 3.13 3.20
N LEU A 27 -2.23 4.46 3.21
CA LEU A 27 -0.92 5.12 3.17
C LEU A 27 -0.08 4.84 4.43
N HIS A 28 -0.69 4.78 5.61
CA HIS A 28 0.01 4.45 6.85
C HIS A 28 0.48 2.99 6.84
N ASP A 29 -0.36 2.08 6.34
CA ASP A 29 -0.04 0.67 6.20
C ASP A 29 1.10 0.44 5.20
N LEU A 30 1.11 1.18 4.08
CA LEU A 30 2.21 1.16 3.10
C LEU A 30 3.54 1.62 3.70
N VAL A 31 3.51 2.66 4.54
CA VAL A 31 4.70 3.14 5.26
C VAL A 31 5.18 2.10 6.28
N ALA A 32 4.27 1.44 7.00
CA ALA A 32 4.62 0.36 7.92
C ALA A 32 5.31 -0.79 7.17
N LEU A 33 4.73 -1.24 6.05
CA LEU A 33 5.32 -2.26 5.19
C LEU A 33 6.70 -1.88 4.67
N GLN A 34 6.91 -0.62 4.26
CA GLN A 34 8.23 -0.13 3.87
C GLN A 34 9.25 -0.22 5.01
N LYS A 35 8.85 0.15 6.24
CA LYS A 35 9.74 0.07 7.42
C LYS A 35 10.10 -1.36 7.79
N GLU A 36 9.24 -2.32 7.48
CA GLU A 36 9.52 -3.75 7.64
C GLU A 36 10.40 -4.33 6.54
N GLY A 37 10.82 -3.52 5.55
CA GLY A 37 11.71 -3.94 4.47
C GLY A 37 11.00 -4.34 3.18
N ALA A 38 9.67 -4.18 3.09
CA ALA A 38 8.96 -4.36 1.84
C ALA A 38 9.26 -3.21 0.88
N SER A 39 9.26 -3.49 -0.43
CA SER A 39 9.31 -2.47 -1.48
C SER A 39 8.02 -2.53 -2.33
N PRO A 40 6.88 -2.02 -1.82
CA PRO A 40 5.61 -2.10 -2.52
C PRO A 40 5.55 -1.17 -3.73
N VAL A 41 5.05 -1.68 -4.85
CA VAL A 41 4.62 -0.88 -6.02
C VAL A 41 3.14 -0.58 -5.87
N VAL A 42 2.78 0.70 -5.74
CA VAL A 42 1.40 1.12 -5.50
C VAL A 42 0.73 1.52 -6.81
N VAL A 43 -0.45 0.94 -7.07
CA VAL A 43 -1.32 1.32 -8.18
C VAL A 43 -2.63 1.83 -7.59
N HIS A 44 -3.10 3.01 -7.98
CA HIS A 44 -4.39 3.54 -7.51
C HIS A 44 -5.33 3.89 -8.66
N GLY A 45 -6.64 3.89 -8.39
CA GLY A 45 -7.64 4.43 -9.31
C GLY A 45 -7.90 5.93 -9.07
N GLY A 46 -8.74 6.53 -9.90
CA GLY A 46 -9.15 7.94 -9.79
C GLY A 46 -10.65 8.16 -9.55
N GLY A 47 -11.41 7.13 -9.16
CA GLY A 47 -12.87 7.15 -9.07
C GLY A 47 -13.45 8.38 -8.37
N LYS A 48 -12.91 8.78 -7.21
CA LYS A 48 -13.35 9.97 -6.47
C LYS A 48 -13.18 11.30 -7.24
N ILE A 49 -12.28 11.36 -8.22
CA ILE A 49 -12.00 12.57 -9.01
C ILE A 49 -12.93 12.67 -10.23
N ILE A 50 -13.44 11.55 -10.73
CA ILE A 50 -14.17 11.47 -12.02
C ILE A 50 -15.65 11.11 -11.89
N SER A 51 -16.16 10.92 -10.66
CA SER A 51 -17.56 10.54 -10.38
C SER A 51 -18.35 11.67 -9.74
#